data_AF-A0A2E7WE14-F1
#
_entry.id   AF-A0A2E7WE14-F1
#
_cell.length_a   1.000
_cell.length_b   1.000
_cell.length_c   1.000
_cell.angle_alpha   90.00
_cell.angle_beta   90.00
_cell.angle_gamma   90.00
#
_symmetry.space_group_name_H-M   'P 1'
#
loop_
_entity.id
_entity.type
_entity.pdbx_description
1 polymer ?
#
loop_
_entity_poly.entity_id
_entity_poly.type
_entity_poly.pdbx_seq_one_letter_code
_entity_poly.pdbx_strand_id
1 'polypeptide(L)'
;MRYSIKTFVEKNHIQEAIEFHIENEVPFTENVFRMGSKEYFNFFIEARRMMFNGEIQNISSLDKDILQGDLGKFGLYEGEEVPLDFPLIEEEKDVELNKPKRGGSKKYYVYVKNDKGNIIKVQFGDTTGLTAKINDPEARKSFAARHKCEQKKDKTKPGYWACRLPMYAKALGLKGGGSFFW
;
A
#
# COMPACT_ATOMS: atom_id res chain seq x y z
N MET A 1 -17.14 -7.29 31.18
CA MET A 1 -16.50 -6.68 29.99
C MET A 1 -15.39 -7.64 29.54
N ARG A 2 -15.54 -8.34 28.42
CA ARG A 2 -14.55 -9.34 27.95
C ARG A 2 -13.52 -8.61 27.10
N TYR A 3 -12.34 -8.34 27.65
CA TYR A 3 -11.21 -7.88 26.84
C TYR A 3 -10.79 -9.01 25.88
N SER A 4 -10.63 -8.69 24.60
CA SER A 4 -10.20 -9.63 23.56
C SER A 4 -8.71 -9.93 23.71
N ILE A 5 -8.30 -11.18 23.53
CA ILE A 5 -6.89 -11.61 23.55
C ILE A 5 -6.06 -10.77 22.56
N LYS A 6 -6.62 -10.38 21.40
CA LYS A 6 -5.97 -9.47 20.46
C LYS A 6 -5.62 -8.12 21.08
N THR A 7 -6.54 -7.53 21.84
CA THR A 7 -6.34 -6.24 22.51
C THR A 7 -5.26 -6.32 23.58
N PHE A 8 -5.10 -7.47 24.24
CA PHE A 8 -4.03 -7.70 25.22
C PHE A 8 -2.65 -7.83 24.56
N VAL A 9 -2.54 -8.62 23.49
CA VAL A 9 -1.30 -8.76 22.70
C VAL A 9 -0.91 -7.46 21.99
N GLU A 10 -1.90 -6.71 21.50
CA GLU A 10 -1.67 -5.39 20.88
C GLU A 10 -1.12 -4.37 21.88
N LYS A 11 -1.59 -4.39 23.14
CA LYS A 11 -1.01 -3.52 24.18
C LYS A 11 0.43 -3.88 24.51
N ASN A 12 0.75 -5.18 24.53
CA ASN A 12 2.07 -5.64 24.95
C ASN A 12 3.18 -5.17 23.99
N HIS A 13 3.02 -5.35 22.68
CA HIS A 13 4.08 -4.99 21.73
C HIS A 13 4.30 -3.46 21.57
N ILE A 14 3.29 -2.63 21.81
CA ILE A 14 3.46 -1.17 21.78
C ILE A 14 4.28 -0.72 22.99
N GLN A 15 3.98 -1.27 24.17
CA GLN A 15 4.72 -0.96 25.39
C GLN A 15 6.17 -1.44 25.28
N GLU A 16 6.39 -2.66 24.81
CA GLU A 16 7.73 -3.21 24.54
C GLU A 16 8.53 -2.30 23.57
N ALA A 17 7.87 -1.73 22.55
CA ALA A 17 8.52 -0.79 21.65
C ALA A 17 8.91 0.53 22.35
N ILE A 18 8.05 1.08 23.22
CA ILE A 18 8.34 2.30 23.98
C ILE A 18 9.53 2.08 24.92
N GLU A 19 9.51 0.96 25.65
CA GLU A 19 10.60 0.56 26.55
C GLU A 19 11.91 0.38 25.77
N PHE A 20 11.88 -0.29 24.62
CA PHE A 20 13.04 -0.42 23.73
C PHE A 20 13.64 0.94 23.36
N HIS A 21 12.81 1.90 22.95
CA HIS A 21 13.27 3.24 22.59
C HIS A 21 13.96 3.96 23.76
N ILE A 22 13.39 3.84 24.97
CA ILE A 22 13.94 4.46 26.18
C ILE A 22 15.25 3.78 26.60
N GLU A 23 15.28 2.45 26.65
CA GLU A 23 16.44 1.67 27.09
C GLU A 23 17.65 1.81 26.16
N ASN A 24 17.40 1.97 24.86
CA ASN A 24 18.44 2.07 23.85
C ASN A 24 18.73 3.53 23.43
N GLU A 25 18.11 4.51 24.10
CA GLU A 25 18.24 5.94 23.81
C GLU A 25 17.93 6.28 22.33
N VAL A 26 17.01 5.54 21.72
CA VAL A 26 16.57 5.76 20.34
C VAL A 26 15.44 6.79 20.35
N PRO A 27 15.59 7.95 19.68
CA PRO A 27 14.54 8.97 19.62
C PRO A 27 13.21 8.39 19.10
N PHE A 28 12.07 8.91 19.58
CA PHE A 28 10.76 8.44 19.11
C PHE A 28 10.48 8.79 17.65
N THR A 29 11.23 9.76 17.10
CA THR A 29 11.23 10.09 15.67
C THR A 29 11.79 8.95 14.81
N GLU A 30 12.70 8.13 15.34
CA GLU A 30 13.24 6.92 14.70
C GLU A 30 12.39 5.68 15.02
N ASN A 31 11.06 5.84 14.98
CA ASN A 31 10.10 4.86 15.46
C ASN A 31 10.25 3.47 14.79
N VAL A 32 10.17 2.41 15.58
CA VAL A 32 10.15 1.02 15.07
C VAL A 32 8.95 0.71 14.16
N PHE A 33 7.84 1.43 14.32
CA PHE A 33 6.67 1.29 13.47
C PHE A 33 6.76 2.19 12.26
N ARG A 34 6.16 1.72 11.16
CA ARG A 34 6.06 2.51 9.93
C ARG A 34 5.27 3.79 10.20
N MET A 35 5.86 4.94 9.85
CA MET A 35 5.20 6.24 9.89
C MET A 35 3.81 6.21 9.21
N GLY A 36 2.79 6.66 9.93
CA GLY A 36 1.38 6.66 9.49
C GLY A 36 0.60 5.36 9.68
N SER A 37 1.23 4.29 10.18
CA SER A 37 0.51 3.06 10.56
C SER A 37 -0.33 3.26 11.83
N LYS A 38 -1.28 2.37 12.08
CA LYS A 38 -2.10 2.39 13.30
C LYS A 38 -1.22 2.23 14.54
N GLU A 39 -0.23 1.35 14.46
CA GLU A 39 0.75 1.07 15.51
C GLU A 39 1.62 2.29 15.81
N TYR A 40 2.03 3.04 14.77
CA TYR A 40 2.74 4.31 14.94
C TYR A 40 1.93 5.32 15.76
N PHE A 41 0.64 5.52 15.46
CA PHE A 41 -0.19 6.44 16.26
C PHE A 41 -0.44 5.90 17.67
N ASN A 42 -0.68 4.60 17.82
CA ASN A 42 -0.85 3.95 19.12
C ASN A 42 0.40 4.09 20.02
N PHE A 43 1.60 4.07 19.44
CA PHE A 43 2.84 4.31 20.17
C PHE A 43 2.82 5.68 20.86
N PHE A 44 2.50 6.76 20.14
CA PHE A 44 2.47 8.11 20.74
C PHE A 44 1.31 8.27 21.74
N ILE A 45 0.16 7.65 21.49
CA ILE A 45 -0.96 7.63 22.44
C ILE A 45 -0.54 6.98 23.76
N GLU A 46 0.08 5.81 23.67
CA GLU A 46 0.47 5.02 24.85
C GLU A 46 1.67 5.65 25.57
N ALA A 47 2.68 6.11 24.85
CA ALA A 47 3.82 6.82 25.43
C ALA A 47 3.37 8.08 26.17
N ARG A 48 2.41 8.83 25.61
CA ARG A 48 1.80 9.98 26.28
C ARG A 48 1.09 9.56 27.57
N ARG A 49 0.29 8.49 27.53
CA ARG A 49 -0.39 7.93 28.72
C ARG A 49 0.62 7.55 29.81
N MET A 50 1.66 6.80 29.44
CA MET A 50 2.72 6.36 30.35
C MET A 50 3.47 7.56 30.94
N MET A 51 3.77 8.59 30.15
CA MET A 51 4.42 9.82 30.62
C MET A 51 3.54 10.57 31.64
N PHE A 52 2.25 10.76 31.36
CA PHE A 52 1.33 11.43 32.29
C PHE A 52 1.13 10.66 33.59
N ASN A 53 1.18 9.33 33.53
CA ASN A 53 1.08 8.46 34.70
C ASN A 53 2.40 8.32 35.47
N GLY A 54 3.51 8.85 34.94
CA GLY A 54 4.85 8.71 35.54
C GLY A 54 5.44 7.29 35.40
N GLU A 55 4.90 6.46 34.50
CA GLU A 55 5.37 5.09 34.23
C GLU A 55 6.70 5.07 33.45
N ILE A 56 6.97 6.11 32.66
CA ILE A 56 8.23 6.29 31.93
C ILE A 56 8.93 7.56 32.38
N GLN A 57 10.26 7.47 32.49
CA GLN A 57 11.15 8.55 32.91
C GLN A 57 12.34 8.64 31.94
N ASN A 58 13.18 9.66 32.07
CA ASN A 58 14.38 9.86 31.23
C ASN A 58 14.11 10.03 29.71
N ILE A 59 12.92 10.51 29.36
CA ILE A 59 12.60 10.89 27.97
C ILE A 59 13.39 12.14 27.59
N SER A 60 13.93 12.16 26.36
CA SER A 60 14.63 13.32 25.80
C SER A 60 13.72 14.56 25.76
N SER A 61 14.31 15.76 25.73
CA SER A 61 13.51 17.00 25.64
C SER A 61 12.66 17.04 24.36
N LEU A 62 13.23 16.59 23.24
CA LEU A 62 12.55 16.56 21.95
C LEU A 62 11.35 15.61 21.99
N ASP A 63 11.52 14.41 22.55
CA ASP A 63 10.44 13.43 22.63
C ASP A 63 9.33 13.89 23.59
N LYS A 64 9.66 14.61 24.66
CA LYS A 64 8.66 15.26 25.53
C LYS A 64 7.83 16.28 24.78
N ASP A 65 8.47 17.13 23.97
CA ASP A 65 7.77 18.12 23.15
C ASP A 65 6.80 17.45 22.17
N ILE A 66 7.24 16.35 21.53
CA ILE A 66 6.40 15.54 20.64
C ILE A 66 5.20 14.95 21.40
N LEU A 67 5.42 14.37 22.58
CA LEU A 67 4.35 13.78 23.39
C LEU A 67 3.35 14.82 23.91
N GLN A 68 3.79 16.06 24.14
CA GLN A 68 2.93 17.17 24.56
C GLN A 68 2.09 17.76 23.40
N GLY A 69 2.55 17.62 22.15
CA GLY A 69 1.84 18.05 20.95
C GLY A 69 0.58 17.23 20.63
N ASP A 70 0.08 17.36 19.39
CA ASP A 70 -1.15 16.67 18.94
C ASP A 70 -0.88 15.38 18.16
N LEU A 71 0.39 14.99 17.96
CA LEU A 71 0.74 13.73 17.30
C LEU A 71 0.09 12.53 18.02
N GLY A 72 -0.63 11.68 17.27
CA GLY A 72 -1.41 10.57 17.82
C GLY A 72 -2.78 10.96 18.39
N LYS A 73 -3.17 12.23 18.34
CA LYS A 73 -4.57 12.65 18.50
C LYS A 73 -5.25 12.63 17.14
N PHE A 74 -6.58 12.56 17.16
CA PHE A 74 -7.41 12.57 15.96
C PHE A 74 -8.44 13.69 16.04
N GLY A 75 -8.77 14.27 14.88
CA GLY A 75 -9.81 15.28 14.71
C GLY A 75 -10.77 14.91 13.60
N LEU A 76 -11.91 15.59 13.52
CA LEU A 76 -12.90 15.39 12.45
C LEU A 76 -12.66 16.43 11.34
N TYR A 77 -12.46 15.97 10.11
CA TYR A 77 -12.34 16.80 8.92
C TYR A 77 -13.21 16.22 7.81
N GLU A 78 -14.13 17.01 7.24
CA GLU A 78 -15.07 16.59 6.20
C GLU A 78 -15.88 15.30 6.53
N GLY A 79 -16.10 15.04 7.82
CA GLY A 79 -16.82 13.84 8.29
C GLY A 79 -15.94 12.59 8.46
N GLU A 80 -14.63 12.70 8.19
CA GLU A 80 -13.65 11.63 8.41
C GLU A 80 -12.73 11.95 9.61
N GLU A 81 -12.32 10.91 10.32
CA GLU A 81 -11.36 11.02 11.43
C GLU A 81 -9.94 11.05 10.88
N VAL A 82 -9.22 12.15 11.11
CA VAL A 82 -7.87 12.40 10.59
C VAL A 82 -6.87 12.58 11.73
N PRO A 83 -5.63 12.05 11.60
CA PRO A 83 -4.59 12.26 12.60
C PRO A 83 -4.15 13.72 12.61
N LEU A 84 -3.97 14.28 13.81
CA LEU A 84 -3.43 15.63 14.01
C LEU A 84 -1.89 15.61 14.03
N ASP A 85 -1.28 16.73 13.66
CA ASP A 85 0.17 16.91 13.54
C ASP A 85 0.89 15.83 12.70
N PHE A 86 0.15 15.17 11.82
CA PHE A 86 0.66 14.20 10.87
C PHE A 86 0.41 14.73 9.46
N PRO A 87 1.42 14.75 8.57
CA PRO A 87 1.22 15.18 7.19
C PRO A 87 0.05 14.43 6.57
N LEU A 88 -0.89 15.16 5.97
CA LEU A 88 -1.97 14.56 5.20
C LEU A 88 -1.34 13.93 3.95
N ILE A 89 -0.98 12.65 4.07
CA ILE A 89 -0.55 11.86 2.93
C ILE A 89 -1.84 11.38 2.28
N GLU A 90 -2.11 11.81 1.05
CA GLU A 90 -3.04 11.11 0.16
C GLU A 90 -2.50 9.68 -0.04
N GLU A 91 -2.76 8.79 0.92
CA GLU A 91 -2.66 7.37 0.65
C GLU A 91 -3.70 7.12 -0.46
N GLU A 92 -3.27 6.59 -1.61
CA GLU A 92 -4.15 6.11 -2.68
C GLU A 92 -5.03 4.94 -2.14
N LYS A 93 -5.90 5.22 -1.18
CA LYS A 93 -6.84 4.32 -0.52
C LYS A 93 -8.10 4.25 -1.36
N ASP A 94 -7.93 3.68 -2.55
CA ASP A 94 -8.87 2.80 -3.25
C ASP A 94 -8.35 2.61 -4.69
N VAL A 95 -7.19 1.97 -4.79
CA VAL A 95 -6.72 1.53 -6.10
C VAL A 95 -7.57 0.38 -6.60
N GLU A 96 -8.28 0.65 -7.68
CA GLU A 96 -9.11 -0.33 -8.35
C GLU A 96 -8.29 -1.55 -8.81
N LEU A 97 -8.48 -2.68 -8.15
CA LEU A 97 -7.69 -3.89 -8.39
C LEU A 97 -8.12 -4.60 -9.68
N ASN A 98 -7.14 -5.22 -10.34
CA ASN A 98 -7.32 -6.03 -11.55
C ASN A 98 -7.94 -5.28 -12.74
N LYS A 99 -7.92 -3.94 -12.73
CA LYS A 99 -8.37 -3.12 -13.86
C LYS A 99 -7.17 -2.37 -14.47
N PRO A 100 -6.70 -2.80 -15.66
CA PRO A 100 -5.60 -2.11 -16.33
C PRO A 100 -5.96 -0.68 -16.71
N LYS A 101 -5.01 0.23 -16.52
CA LYS A 101 -5.07 1.66 -16.85
C LYS A 101 -3.89 2.02 -17.76
N ARG A 102 -4.00 3.10 -18.53
CA ARG A 102 -2.88 3.66 -19.32
C ARG A 102 -1.98 4.52 -18.45
N GLY A 103 -0.67 4.49 -18.73
CA GLY A 103 0.33 5.35 -18.09
C GLY A 103 1.35 4.59 -17.24
N GLY A 104 2.10 5.33 -16.44
CA GLY A 104 3.26 4.83 -15.69
C GLY A 104 4.54 4.80 -16.53
N SER A 105 5.52 4.01 -16.10
CA SER A 105 6.79 3.85 -16.83
C SER A 105 6.69 2.95 -18.07
N LYS A 106 5.54 2.27 -18.23
CA LYS A 106 5.18 1.45 -19.38
C LYS A 106 3.87 1.96 -19.99
N LYS A 107 3.39 1.29 -21.04
CA LYS A 107 2.16 1.72 -21.73
C LYS A 107 0.91 1.55 -20.86
N TYR A 108 0.89 0.51 -20.04
CA TYR A 108 -0.21 0.17 -19.15
C TYR A 108 0.30 -0.23 -17.76
N TYR A 109 -0.55 -0.05 -16.76
CA TYR A 109 -0.32 -0.57 -15.42
C TYR A 109 -1.61 -1.15 -14.82
N VAL A 110 -1.47 -1.96 -13.79
CA VAL A 110 -2.57 -2.55 -13.04
C VAL A 110 -2.14 -2.83 -11.61
N TYR A 111 -3.02 -2.55 -10.67
CA TYR A 111 -2.83 -2.91 -9.27
C TYR A 111 -3.38 -4.30 -9.02
N VAL A 112 -2.59 -5.17 -8.39
CA VAL A 112 -2.96 -6.55 -8.05
C VAL A 112 -2.54 -6.86 -6.63
N LYS A 113 -3.26 -7.78 -5.98
CA LYS A 113 -2.89 -8.31 -4.68
C LYS A 113 -1.99 -9.53 -4.89
N ASN A 114 -0.83 -9.56 -4.24
CA ASN A 114 0.05 -10.74 -4.25
C ASN A 114 -0.40 -11.77 -3.20
N ASP A 115 0.26 -12.93 -3.18
CA ASP A 115 -0.08 -14.02 -2.26
C ASP A 115 0.13 -13.67 -0.78
N LYS A 116 0.94 -12.63 -0.49
CA LYS A 116 1.18 -12.08 0.86
C LYS A 116 0.12 -11.04 1.27
N GLY A 117 -0.82 -10.72 0.40
CA GLY A 117 -1.86 -9.72 0.64
C GLY A 117 -1.47 -8.28 0.32
N ASN A 118 -0.26 -8.03 -0.20
CA ASN A 118 0.20 -6.69 -0.55
C ASN A 118 -0.32 -6.29 -1.94
N ILE A 119 -0.75 -5.03 -2.07
CA ILE A 119 -1.06 -4.45 -3.37
C ILE A 119 0.26 -4.07 -4.06
N ILE A 120 0.45 -4.57 -5.28
CA ILE A 120 1.61 -4.28 -6.11
C ILE A 120 1.16 -3.68 -7.45
N LYS A 121 1.98 -2.78 -7.99
CA LYS A 121 1.78 -2.17 -9.31
C LYS A 121 2.53 -2.96 -10.38
N VAL A 122 1.79 -3.63 -11.27
CA VAL A 122 2.35 -4.36 -12.40
C VAL A 122 2.29 -3.46 -13.64
N GLN A 123 3.44 -3.22 -14.26
CA GLN A 123 3.56 -2.35 -15.44
C GLN A 123 3.91 -3.19 -16.67
N PHE A 124 3.26 -2.94 -17.81
CA PHE A 124 3.39 -3.76 -19.02
C PHE A 124 3.14 -2.98 -20.31
N GLY A 125 3.54 -3.57 -21.43
CA GLY A 125 3.44 -2.96 -22.75
C GLY A 125 4.62 -2.03 -23.07
N ASP A 126 4.93 -1.93 -24.36
CA ASP A 126 6.06 -1.15 -24.86
C ASP A 126 5.70 0.33 -25.07
N THR A 127 6.62 1.23 -24.73
CA THR A 127 6.48 2.70 -24.83
C THR A 127 7.07 3.28 -26.11
N THR A 128 7.78 2.48 -26.91
CA THR A 128 8.50 2.88 -28.15
C THR A 128 7.60 3.25 -29.34
N GLY A 129 6.32 3.59 -29.11
CA GLY A 129 5.40 3.97 -30.18
C GLY A 129 4.73 2.80 -30.93
N LEU A 130 5.11 1.55 -30.64
CA LEU A 130 4.46 0.38 -31.23
C LEU A 130 3.00 0.23 -30.75
N THR A 131 2.08 0.05 -31.69
CA THR A 131 0.66 -0.23 -31.39
C THR A 131 0.43 -1.73 -31.33
N ALA A 132 -0.26 -2.19 -30.29
CA ALA A 132 -0.63 -3.59 -30.17
C ALA A 132 -1.62 -3.94 -31.30
N LYS A 133 -1.21 -4.83 -32.20
CA LYS A 133 -2.01 -5.32 -33.34
C LYS A 133 -3.09 -6.33 -32.88
N ILE A 134 -3.94 -5.91 -31.95
CA ILE A 134 -4.99 -6.78 -31.36
C ILE A 134 -6.07 -7.20 -32.36
N ASN A 135 -6.21 -6.48 -33.49
CA ASN A 135 -7.24 -6.75 -34.50
C ASN A 135 -6.75 -7.66 -35.62
N ASP A 136 -5.46 -7.98 -35.66
CA ASP A 136 -4.83 -8.79 -36.70
C ASP A 136 -4.72 -10.25 -36.20
N PRO A 137 -5.54 -11.19 -36.71
CA PRO A 137 -5.57 -12.57 -36.24
C PRO A 137 -4.22 -13.30 -36.31
N GLU A 138 -3.40 -13.01 -37.32
CA GLU A 138 -2.09 -13.64 -37.51
C GLU A 138 -1.08 -13.09 -36.50
N ALA A 139 -1.07 -11.78 -36.30
CA ALA A 139 -0.27 -11.15 -35.26
C ALA A 139 -0.68 -11.66 -33.88
N ARG A 140 -1.99 -11.90 -33.66
CA ARG A 140 -2.48 -12.48 -32.41
C ARG A 140 -1.92 -13.88 -32.15
N LYS A 141 -2.12 -14.79 -33.11
CA LYS A 141 -1.64 -16.18 -33.01
C LYS A 141 -0.12 -16.24 -32.80
N SER A 142 0.62 -15.39 -33.50
CA SER A 142 2.08 -15.28 -33.39
C SER A 142 2.53 -14.74 -32.04
N PHE A 143 1.80 -13.78 -31.47
CA PHE A 143 2.08 -13.27 -30.12
C PHE A 143 1.82 -14.36 -29.07
N ALA A 144 0.66 -15.02 -29.14
CA ALA A 144 0.28 -16.09 -28.22
C ALA A 144 1.32 -17.22 -28.18
N ALA A 145 1.77 -17.68 -29.35
CA ALA A 145 2.76 -18.74 -29.50
C ALA A 145 4.12 -18.34 -28.92
N ARG A 146 4.65 -17.16 -29.27
CA ARG A 146 5.97 -16.69 -28.80
C ARG A 146 6.00 -16.45 -27.30
N HIS A 147 4.90 -15.99 -26.72
CA HIS A 147 4.82 -15.66 -25.29
C HIS A 147 4.21 -16.77 -24.42
N LYS A 148 3.79 -17.89 -25.02
CA LYS A 148 3.17 -19.04 -24.35
C LYS A 148 2.00 -18.60 -23.46
N CYS A 149 1.06 -17.84 -24.03
CA CYS A 149 0.05 -17.14 -23.25
C CYS A 149 -0.81 -18.05 -22.36
N GLU A 150 -1.09 -19.28 -22.79
CA GLU A 150 -1.81 -20.29 -22.01
C GLU A 150 -1.13 -20.64 -20.68
N GLN A 151 0.21 -20.54 -20.61
CA GLN A 151 1.00 -20.84 -19.42
C GLN A 151 1.07 -19.65 -18.45
N LYS A 152 0.69 -18.44 -18.88
CA LYS A 152 0.77 -17.21 -18.08
C LYS A 152 -0.50 -17.05 -17.23
N LYS A 153 -0.47 -17.63 -16.02
CA LYS A 153 -1.58 -17.61 -15.04
C LYS A 153 -1.36 -16.65 -13.85
N ASP A 154 -0.13 -16.20 -13.64
CA ASP A 154 0.23 -15.35 -12.51
C ASP A 154 -0.06 -13.85 -12.76
N LYS A 155 -1.06 -13.31 -12.06
CA LYS A 155 -1.49 -11.90 -12.15
C LYS A 155 -0.43 -10.92 -11.65
N THR A 156 0.57 -11.36 -10.89
CA THR A 156 1.66 -10.50 -10.43
C THR A 156 2.69 -10.23 -11.54
N LYS A 157 2.58 -10.91 -12.69
CA LYS A 157 3.55 -10.81 -13.79
C LYS A 157 3.00 -10.01 -14.97
N PRO A 158 3.84 -9.15 -15.60
CA PRO A 158 3.46 -8.40 -16.81
C PRO A 158 2.93 -9.29 -17.94
N GLY A 159 3.50 -10.49 -18.09
CA GLY A 159 3.11 -11.43 -19.16
C GLY A 159 1.65 -11.87 -19.08
N TYR A 160 1.08 -12.02 -17.89
CA TYR A 160 -0.35 -12.36 -17.73
C TYR A 160 -1.26 -11.28 -18.32
N TRP A 161 -0.93 -10.01 -18.06
CA TRP A 161 -1.70 -8.85 -18.49
C TRP A 161 -1.50 -8.54 -19.96
N ALA A 162 -0.26 -8.62 -20.45
CA ALA A 162 0.03 -8.55 -21.87
C ALA A 162 -0.77 -9.60 -22.63
N CYS A 163 -0.83 -10.84 -22.12
CA CYS A 163 -1.56 -11.92 -22.77
C CYS A 163 -3.09 -11.73 -22.80
N ARG A 164 -3.64 -10.86 -21.96
CA ARG A 164 -5.10 -10.59 -21.86
C ARG A 164 -5.45 -9.18 -22.30
N LEU A 165 -4.53 -8.48 -22.95
CA LEU A 165 -4.76 -7.12 -23.45
C LEU A 165 -6.07 -6.98 -24.26
N PRO A 166 -6.46 -7.92 -25.15
CA PRO A 166 -7.69 -7.80 -25.91
C PRO A 166 -8.96 -7.76 -25.04
N MET A 167 -8.96 -8.41 -23.88
CA MET A 167 -10.08 -8.38 -22.91
C MET A 167 -10.32 -6.99 -22.34
N TYR A 168 -9.25 -6.20 -22.20
CA TYR A 168 -9.29 -4.87 -21.61
C TYR A 168 -9.22 -3.76 -22.66
N ALA A 169 -9.33 -4.09 -23.95
CA ALA A 169 -9.16 -3.14 -25.04
C ALA A 169 -10.07 -1.92 -24.90
N LYS A 170 -11.36 -2.13 -24.60
CA LYS A 170 -12.33 -1.04 -24.37
C LYS A 170 -11.95 -0.15 -23.20
N ALA A 171 -11.63 -0.73 -22.04
CA ALA A 171 -11.21 0.01 -20.84
C ALA A 171 -9.91 0.80 -21.07
N LEU A 172 -9.03 0.26 -21.91
CA LEU A 172 -7.79 0.89 -22.30
C LEU A 172 -7.94 1.80 -23.53
N GLY A 173 -9.13 2.07 -24.05
CA GLY A 173 -9.31 2.93 -25.24
C GLY A 173 -8.57 2.44 -26.49
N LEU A 174 -8.36 1.13 -26.63
CA LEU A 174 -7.86 0.51 -27.85
C LEU A 174 -9.04 0.25 -28.80
N LYS A 175 -8.81 0.40 -30.11
CA LYS A 175 -9.80 0.05 -31.13
C LYS A 175 -9.87 -1.48 -31.28
N GLY A 176 -11.06 -2.05 -31.19
CA GLY A 176 -11.32 -3.49 -31.31
C GLY A 176 -11.14 -4.26 -30.00
N GLY A 177 -10.71 -5.53 -30.07
CA GLY A 177 -10.69 -6.45 -28.92
C GLY A 177 -12.02 -7.21 -28.72
N GLY A 178 -12.18 -7.84 -27.55
CA GLY A 178 -13.33 -8.70 -27.25
C GLY A 178 -13.10 -9.59 -26.03
N SER A 179 -14.02 -10.51 -25.74
CA SER A 179 -13.92 -11.47 -24.62
C SER A 179 -12.96 -12.62 -24.93
N PHE A 180 -11.75 -12.32 -25.38
CA PHE A 180 -10.71 -13.29 -25.71
C PHE A 180 -9.33 -12.83 -25.23
N PHE A 181 -8.44 -13.77 -24.97
CA PHE A 181 -7.00 -13.53 -24.76
C PHE A 181 -6.26 -13.91 -26.07
N TRP A 182 -4.98 -13.54 -26.24
CA TRP A 182 -4.26 -13.90 -27.47
C TRP A 182 -4.23 -15.40 -27.71
#